data_AF-A0A084R342-F1
#
_entry.id   AF-A0A084R342-F1
#
_cell.length_a   1.000
_cell.length_b   1.000
_cell.length_c   1.000
_cell.angle_alpha   90.00
_cell.angle_beta   90.00
_cell.angle_gamma   90.00
#
_symmetry.space_group_name_H-M   'P 1'
#
loop_
_entity.id
_entity.type
_entity.pdbx_description
1 polymer ?
#
loop_
_entity_poly.entity_id
_entity_poly.type
_entity_poly.pdbx_seq_one_letter_code
_entity_poly.pdbx_strand_id
1 'polypeptide(L)'
;MIKVLFWIVGLSWIALILTVSLTCRPYHYNWRIRPLPGPQCTFRPQNFWVLVVLNVLSDAAILAIPIPILWSLRISPLRKLGVSLLLCSGLFIISTAIVRAVLTLRGAPSVININRWGFRETAVGIIAVTAAVLAPLFTRAFWRKGRYIPNDGLRRQRIHRGNMSSPPAGSTEDQIIEEGRFE
;
A
#
# COMPACT_ATOMS: atom_id res chain seq x y z
N MET A 1 7.64 8.18 -15.24
CA MET A 1 7.97 8.20 -13.80
C MET A 1 8.34 6.81 -13.27
N ILE A 2 7.46 5.80 -13.35
CA ILE A 2 7.72 4.45 -12.79
C ILE A 2 8.97 3.79 -13.39
N LYS A 3 9.17 3.89 -14.72
CA LYS A 3 10.39 3.38 -15.38
C LYS A 3 11.68 3.99 -14.82
N VAL A 4 11.66 5.30 -14.51
CA VAL A 4 12.82 6.02 -13.94
C VAL A 4 13.08 5.57 -12.51
N LEU A 5 12.02 5.43 -11.69
CA LEU A 5 12.14 4.91 -10.32
C LEU A 5 12.70 3.49 -10.30
N PHE A 6 12.26 2.62 -11.22
CA PHE A 6 12.77 1.27 -11.35
C PHE A 6 14.29 1.25 -11.62
N TRP A 7 14.75 2.07 -12.57
CA TRP A 7 16.18 2.20 -12.86
C TRP A 7 16.96 2.78 -11.68
N ILE A 8 16.44 3.80 -10.99
CA ILE A 8 17.09 4.39 -9.81
C ILE A 8 17.25 3.36 -8.69
N VAL A 9 16.18 2.62 -8.35
CA VAL A 9 16.23 1.59 -7.30
C VAL A 9 17.18 0.46 -7.69
N GLY A 10 17.13 0.02 -8.95
CA GLY A 10 18.04 -1.01 -9.47
C GLY A 10 19.51 -0.59 -9.41
N LEU A 11 19.83 0.65 -9.83
CA LEU A 11 21.19 1.19 -9.77
C LEU A 11 21.67 1.36 -8.32
N SER A 12 20.82 1.85 -7.43
CA SER A 12 21.13 1.96 -5.99
C SER A 12 21.42 0.59 -5.39
N TRP A 13 20.65 -0.44 -5.73
CA TRP A 13 20.89 -1.81 -5.27
C TRP A 13 22.23 -2.36 -5.76
N ILE A 14 22.55 -2.17 -7.06
CA ILE A 14 23.85 -2.57 -7.62
C ILE A 14 24.99 -1.81 -6.91
N ALA A 15 24.84 -0.50 -6.70
CA ALA A 15 25.83 0.31 -6.01
C ALA A 15 26.04 -0.13 -4.56
N LEU A 16 24.99 -0.54 -3.85
CA LEU A 16 25.07 -1.10 -2.51
C LEU A 16 25.85 -2.42 -2.50
N ILE A 17 25.54 -3.34 -3.42
CA ILE A 17 26.25 -4.62 -3.55
C ILE A 17 27.74 -4.39 -3.86
N LEU A 18 28.04 -3.47 -4.77
CA LEU A 18 29.42 -3.11 -5.10
C LEU A 18 30.14 -2.47 -3.92
N THR A 19 29.49 -1.56 -3.19
CA THR A 19 30.06 -0.89 -2.01
C THR A 19 30.39 -1.89 -0.91
N VAL A 20 29.48 -2.83 -0.63
CA VAL A 20 29.73 -3.91 0.35
C VAL A 20 30.83 -4.84 -0.14
N SER A 21 30.79 -5.25 -1.41
CA SER A 21 31.76 -6.18 -2.00
C SER A 21 33.17 -5.61 -2.08
N LEU A 22 33.29 -4.31 -2.39
CA LEU A 22 34.57 -3.61 -2.58
C LEU A 22 35.07 -2.91 -1.31
N THR A 23 34.38 -3.04 -0.18
CA THR A 23 34.80 -2.46 1.10
C THR A 23 36.17 -2.97 1.55
N CYS A 24 36.53 -4.20 1.17
CA CYS A 24 37.84 -4.79 1.44
C CYS A 24 38.54 -5.28 0.18
N ARG A 25 39.82 -4.95 0.05
CA ARG A 25 40.74 -5.55 -0.92
C ARG A 25 41.88 -6.23 -0.13
N PRO A 26 42.15 -7.54 -0.32
CA PRO A 26 41.46 -8.50 -1.20
C PRO A 26 40.10 -8.98 -0.67
N TYR A 27 39.20 -9.31 -1.60
CA TYR A 27 37.77 -9.65 -1.37
C TYR A 27 37.55 -10.73 -0.30
N HIS A 28 38.48 -11.70 -0.19
CA HIS A 28 38.38 -12.82 0.74
C HIS A 28 38.44 -12.40 2.22
N TYR A 29 38.99 -11.22 2.56
CA TYR A 29 39.00 -10.75 3.95
C TYR A 29 37.65 -10.19 4.41
N ASN A 30 36.75 -9.84 3.48
CA ASN A 30 35.43 -9.30 3.82
C ASN A 30 34.53 -10.34 4.52
N TRP A 31 34.67 -11.62 4.14
CA TRP A 31 33.88 -12.73 4.66
C TRP A 31 34.62 -13.59 5.70
N ARG A 32 35.81 -13.18 6.15
CA ARG A 32 36.62 -13.97 7.09
C ARG A 32 36.21 -13.66 8.54
N ILE A 33 35.69 -14.67 9.25
CA ILE A 33 35.21 -14.55 10.64
C ILE A 33 36.36 -14.55 11.67
N ARG A 34 37.44 -15.32 11.42
CA ARG A 34 38.65 -15.36 12.26
C ARG A 34 39.91 -15.55 11.40
N PRO A 35 41.06 -14.91 11.72
CA PRO A 35 41.26 -13.80 12.66
C PRO A 35 40.50 -12.53 12.22
N LEU A 36 40.24 -11.62 13.16
CA LEU A 36 39.50 -10.37 12.88
C LEU A 36 40.24 -9.56 11.81
N PRO A 37 39.55 -9.12 10.74
CA PRO A 37 40.17 -8.28 9.72
C PRO A 37 40.66 -6.96 10.34
N GLY A 38 41.79 -6.47 9.83
CA GLY A 38 42.38 -5.22 10.31
C GLY A 38 41.47 -4.01 10.12
N PRO A 39 41.76 -2.85 10.74
CA PRO A 39 40.91 -1.65 10.71
C PRO A 39 40.63 -1.12 9.31
N GLN A 40 41.47 -1.48 8.34
CA GLN A 40 41.29 -1.19 6.91
C GLN A 40 40.00 -1.78 6.32
N CYS A 41 39.46 -2.82 6.97
CA CYS A 41 38.35 -3.64 6.49
C CYS A 41 37.08 -3.54 7.34
N THR A 42 37.16 -2.99 8.55
CA THR A 42 36.10 -3.13 9.55
C THR A 42 35.16 -1.92 9.57
N PHE A 43 35.64 -0.71 9.24
CA PHE A 43 34.77 0.48 9.22
C PHE A 43 35.37 1.66 8.45
N ARG A 44 34.73 2.06 7.33
CA ARG A 44 35.05 3.30 6.60
C ARG A 44 33.82 4.22 6.66
N PRO A 45 33.89 5.37 7.34
CA PRO A 45 32.73 6.25 7.50
C PRO A 45 32.19 6.76 6.16
N GLN A 46 33.06 6.96 5.16
CA GLN A 46 32.62 7.34 3.80
C GLN A 46 31.71 6.28 3.16
N ASN A 47 32.09 5.00 3.19
CA ASN A 47 31.26 3.91 2.64
C ASN A 47 29.95 3.77 3.40
N PHE A 48 29.98 3.98 4.72
CA PHE A 48 28.79 3.93 5.54
C PHE A 48 27.77 5.02 5.16
N TRP A 49 28.22 6.26 4.95
CA TRP A 49 27.34 7.34 4.49
C TRP A 49 26.70 7.04 3.14
N VAL A 50 27.49 6.55 2.17
CA VAL A 50 26.96 6.16 0.86
C VAL A 50 25.92 5.05 1.02
N LEU A 51 26.19 4.05 1.84
CA LEU A 51 25.27 2.94 2.10
C LEU A 51 23.95 3.40 2.72
N VAL A 52 24.02 4.25 3.75
CA VAL A 52 22.83 4.80 4.42
C VAL A 52 22.00 5.66 3.47
N VAL A 53 22.65 6.55 2.71
CA VAL A 53 21.95 7.46 1.78
C VAL A 53 21.27 6.67 0.66
N LEU A 54 21.98 5.72 0.03
CA LEU A 54 21.40 4.88 -1.03
C LEU A 54 20.25 4.02 -0.52
N ASN A 55 20.35 3.50 0.71
CA ASN A 55 19.28 2.72 1.33
C ASN A 55 18.03 3.58 1.56
N VAL A 56 18.18 4.76 2.20
CA VAL A 56 17.07 5.68 2.47
C VAL A 56 16.43 6.19 1.17
N LEU A 57 17.23 6.51 0.15
CA LEU A 57 16.73 6.93 -1.15
C LEU A 57 15.91 5.83 -1.84
N SER A 58 16.37 4.58 -1.74
CA SER A 58 15.65 3.43 -2.31
C SER A 58 14.31 3.21 -1.62
N ASP A 59 14.27 3.29 -0.29
CA ASP A 59 13.03 3.17 0.48
C ASP A 59 12.04 4.30 0.13
N ALA A 60 12.52 5.54 0.05
CA ALA A 60 11.70 6.69 -0.34
C ALA A 60 11.15 6.56 -1.77
N ALA A 61 11.96 6.07 -2.71
CA ALA A 61 11.54 5.83 -4.08
C ALA A 61 10.43 4.77 -4.19
N ILE A 62 10.50 3.71 -3.38
CA ILE A 62 9.47 2.67 -3.33
C ILE A 62 8.18 3.21 -2.71
N LEU A 63 8.25 3.98 -1.62
CA LEU A 63 7.09 4.64 -1.02
C LEU A 63 6.43 5.67 -1.94
N ALA A 64 7.18 6.23 -2.88
CA ALA A 64 6.66 7.17 -3.87
C ALA A 64 5.83 6.50 -4.98
N ILE A 65 5.93 5.17 -5.19
CA ILE A 65 5.18 4.44 -6.22
C ILE A 65 3.66 4.55 -6.07
N PRO A 66 3.05 4.33 -4.88
CA PRO A 66 1.61 4.42 -4.71
C PRO A 66 1.05 5.86 -4.72
N ILE A 67 1.88 6.88 -4.48
CA ILE A 67 1.46 8.30 -4.40
C ILE A 67 0.78 8.83 -5.69
N PRO A 68 1.37 8.69 -6.88
CA PRO A 68 0.73 9.16 -8.12
C PRO A 68 -0.54 8.37 -8.45
N ILE A 69 -0.56 7.07 -8.10
CA ILE A 69 -1.73 6.21 -8.31
C ILE A 69 -2.89 6.72 -7.43
N LEU A 70 -2.61 7.11 -6.19
CA LEU A 70 -3.61 7.67 -5.27
C LEU A 70 -4.23 8.97 -5.75
N TRP A 71 -3.44 9.86 -6.36
CA TRP A 71 -3.95 11.13 -6.85
C TRP A 71 -4.88 10.96 -8.05
N SER A 72 -4.65 9.93 -8.87
CA SER A 72 -5.49 9.63 -10.03
C SER A 72 -6.82 8.95 -9.67
N LEU A 73 -6.95 8.37 -8.47
CA LEU A 73 -8.07 7.50 -8.12
C LEU A 73 -9.07 8.23 -7.21
N ARG A 74 -10.31 8.39 -7.69
CA ARG A 74 -11.46 8.85 -6.88
C ARG A 74 -11.89 7.73 -5.92
N ILE A 75 -11.22 7.61 -4.77
CA ILE A 75 -11.52 6.58 -3.77
C ILE A 75 -12.39 7.10 -2.62
N SER A 76 -13.20 6.22 -2.04
CA SER A 76 -13.98 6.48 -0.83
C SER A 76 -13.08 6.86 0.36
N PRO A 77 -13.56 7.72 1.29
CA PRO A 77 -12.75 8.27 2.38
C PRO A 77 -12.15 7.18 3.31
N LEU A 78 -12.82 6.05 3.47
CA LEU A 78 -12.32 4.89 4.23
C LEU A 78 -11.06 4.28 3.60
N ARG A 79 -11.02 4.15 2.27
CA ARG A 79 -9.83 3.65 1.57
C ARG A 79 -8.71 4.69 1.57
N LYS A 80 -9.07 5.99 1.50
CA LYS A 80 -8.11 7.09 1.63
C LYS A 80 -7.40 7.07 2.99
N LEU A 81 -8.11 6.74 4.07
CA LEU A 81 -7.52 6.59 5.41
C LEU A 81 -6.52 5.44 5.46
N GLY A 82 -6.87 4.25 4.93
CA GLY A 82 -5.96 3.10 4.91
C GLY A 82 -4.65 3.40 4.18
N VAL A 83 -4.73 4.10 3.05
CA VAL A 83 -3.52 4.45 2.29
C VAL A 83 -2.73 5.58 2.95
N SER A 84 -3.40 6.53 3.61
CA SER A 84 -2.72 7.54 4.44
C SER A 84 -1.94 6.90 5.57
N LEU A 85 -2.52 5.91 6.27
CA LEU A 85 -1.83 5.19 7.35
C LEU A 85 -0.63 4.40 6.84
N LEU A 86 -0.76 3.76 5.67
CA LEU A 86 0.34 3.04 5.03
C LEU A 86 1.50 3.98 4.64
N LEU A 87 1.18 5.17 4.13
CA LEU A 87 2.20 6.16 3.79
C LEU A 87 2.89 6.70 5.06
N CYS A 88 2.12 7.03 6.10
CA CYS A 88 2.66 7.50 7.37
C CYS A 88 3.55 6.45 8.05
N SER A 89 3.16 5.17 8.02
CA SER A 89 3.98 4.09 8.58
C SER A 89 5.28 3.92 7.80
N GLY A 90 5.26 4.00 6.47
CA GLY A 90 6.47 4.00 5.64
C GLY A 90 7.45 5.13 6.01
N LEU A 91 6.94 6.36 6.17
CA LEU A 91 7.77 7.51 6.60
C LEU A 91 8.35 7.32 8.01
N PHE A 92 7.60 6.68 8.91
CA PHE A 92 8.08 6.35 10.25
C PHE A 92 9.24 5.33 10.22
N ILE A 93 9.15 4.32 9.34
CA ILE A 93 10.23 3.34 9.15
C ILE A 93 11.51 4.00 8.63
N ILE A 94 11.39 4.88 7.62
CA ILE A 94 12.54 5.63 7.11
C ILE A 94 13.17 6.49 8.21
N SER A 95 12.34 7.18 9.01
CA SER A 95 12.84 7.98 10.13
C SER A 95 13.59 7.13 11.15
N THR A 96 13.05 5.97 11.52
CA THR A 96 13.70 4.99 12.40
C THR A 96 15.05 4.54 11.83
N ALA A 97 15.13 4.24 10.53
CA ALA A 97 16.36 3.82 9.87
C ALA A 97 17.45 4.91 9.92
N ILE A 98 17.07 6.18 9.70
CA ILE A 98 17.99 7.33 9.80
C ILE A 98 18.51 7.47 11.22
N VAL A 99 17.63 7.40 12.21
CA VAL A 99 17.99 7.55 13.62
C VAL A 99 18.97 6.43 14.04
N ARG A 100 18.73 5.18 13.63
CA ARG A 100 19.66 4.05 13.81
C ARG A 100 21.02 4.29 13.15
N ALA A 101 21.03 4.83 11.94
CA ALA A 101 22.26 5.17 11.22
C ALA A 101 23.08 6.25 11.95
N VAL A 102 22.42 7.29 12.45
CA VAL A 102 23.05 8.37 13.23
C VAL A 102 23.63 7.84 14.55
N LEU A 103 22.90 6.97 15.26
CA LEU A 103 23.44 6.33 16.47
C LEU A 103 24.66 5.46 16.18
N THR A 104 24.65 4.73 15.07
CA THR A 104 25.78 3.90 14.64
C THR A 104 27.02 4.77 14.37
N LEU A 105 26.85 5.95 13.77
CA LEU A 105 27.93 6.89 13.48
C LEU A 105 28.46 7.64 14.72
N ARG A 106 27.60 7.93 15.70
CA ARG A 106 27.97 8.73 16.89
C ARG A 106 28.67 7.94 17.99
N GLY A 107 28.81 6.62 17.87
CA GLY A 107 29.91 5.87 18.48
C GLY A 107 30.09 5.96 20.01
N ALA A 108 29.04 6.10 20.82
CA ALA A 108 29.10 5.87 22.27
C ALA A 108 27.66 5.77 22.85
N PRO A 109 27.25 4.74 23.63
CA PRO A 109 27.98 3.63 24.25
C PRO A 109 27.67 2.25 23.60
N SER A 110 28.52 1.25 23.84
CA SER A 110 28.37 -0.21 23.59
C SER A 110 27.38 -0.66 22.51
N VAL A 111 27.85 -1.41 21.50
CA VAL A 111 27.04 -2.06 20.43
C VAL A 111 25.73 -2.69 20.95
N ILE A 112 25.74 -3.21 22.18
CA ILE A 112 24.58 -3.74 22.90
C ILE A 112 23.47 -2.69 23.12
N ASN A 113 23.81 -1.45 23.48
CA ASN A 113 22.87 -0.35 23.72
C ASN A 113 22.23 0.13 22.41
N ILE A 114 23.03 0.26 21.36
CA ILE A 114 22.56 0.61 20.02
C ILE A 114 21.61 -0.47 19.51
N ASN A 115 21.97 -1.75 19.66
CA ASN A 115 21.11 -2.87 19.27
C ASN A 115 19.82 -2.95 20.09
N ARG A 116 19.89 -2.74 21.42
CA ARG A 116 18.70 -2.71 22.29
C ARG A 116 17.72 -1.60 21.90
N TRP A 117 18.23 -0.43 21.53
CA TRP A 117 17.36 0.67 21.13
C TRP A 117 16.80 0.46 19.72
N GLY A 118 17.63 0.03 18.76
CA GLY A 118 17.15 -0.32 17.42
C GLY A 118 16.10 -1.44 17.41
N PHE A 119 16.18 -2.40 18.33
CA PHE A 119 15.15 -3.44 18.48
C PHE A 119 13.79 -2.85 18.89
N ARG A 120 13.78 -1.88 19.81
CA ARG A 120 12.54 -1.21 20.24
C ARG A 120 11.92 -0.41 19.10
N GLU A 121 12.73 0.35 18.37
CA GLU A 121 12.21 1.13 17.24
C GLU A 121 11.68 0.21 16.13
N THR A 122 12.39 -0.88 15.84
CA THR A 122 11.94 -1.87 14.84
C THR A 122 10.63 -2.55 15.28
N ALA A 123 10.49 -2.92 16.55
CA ALA A 123 9.26 -3.52 17.08
C ALA A 123 8.07 -2.56 16.98
N VAL A 124 8.26 -1.29 17.35
CA VAL A 124 7.21 -0.25 17.21
C VAL A 124 6.85 -0.02 15.74
N GLY A 125 7.85 0.01 14.86
CA GLY A 125 7.65 0.12 13.42
C GLY A 125 6.82 -1.03 12.85
N ILE A 126 7.14 -2.27 13.21
CA ILE A 126 6.40 -3.47 12.79
C ILE A 126 4.96 -3.39 13.29
N ILE A 127 4.74 -3.06 14.57
CA ILE A 127 3.39 -2.94 15.12
C ILE A 127 2.60 -1.86 14.38
N ALA A 128 3.21 -0.70 14.11
CA ALA A 128 2.56 0.39 13.38
C ALA A 128 2.18 0.00 11.94
N VAL A 129 3.07 -0.69 11.22
CA VAL A 129 2.80 -1.19 9.86
C VAL A 129 1.69 -2.25 9.89
N THR A 130 1.78 -3.19 10.81
CA THR A 130 0.79 -4.28 10.93
C THR A 130 -0.57 -3.72 11.31
N ALA A 131 -0.62 -2.74 12.22
CA ALA A 131 -1.83 -2.03 12.58
C ALA A 131 -2.42 -1.23 11.41
N ALA A 132 -1.60 -0.57 10.58
CA ALA A 132 -2.07 0.14 9.39
C ALA A 132 -2.74 -0.81 8.37
N VAL A 133 -2.23 -2.03 8.24
CA VAL A 133 -2.80 -3.08 7.36
C VAL A 133 -4.04 -3.73 7.97
N LEU A 134 -4.10 -3.88 9.30
CA LEU A 134 -5.24 -4.44 10.03
C LEU A 134 -6.40 -3.44 10.22
N ALA A 135 -6.12 -2.13 10.25
CA ALA A 135 -7.13 -1.06 10.38
C ALA A 135 -8.35 -1.21 9.43
N PRO A 136 -8.20 -1.50 8.13
CA PRO A 136 -9.36 -1.75 7.25
C PRO A 136 -10.20 -2.96 7.65
N LEU A 137 -9.63 -4.00 8.30
CA LEU A 137 -10.35 -5.20 8.73
C LEU A 137 -11.27 -4.95 9.93
N PHE A 138 -10.94 -3.99 10.79
CA PHE A 138 -11.76 -3.62 11.94
C PHE A 138 -12.86 -2.60 11.63
N THR A 139 -12.85 -1.99 10.44
CA THR A 139 -13.94 -1.10 10.04
C THR A 139 -15.18 -1.90 9.62
N ARG A 140 -16.33 -1.63 10.28
CA ARG A 140 -17.66 -2.25 10.05
C ARG A 140 -18.12 -2.26 8.58
N ALA A 141 -17.49 -1.48 7.71
CA ALA A 141 -17.72 -1.45 6.27
C ALA A 141 -17.26 -2.74 5.54
N PHE A 142 -16.25 -3.45 6.05
CA PHE A 142 -15.80 -4.73 5.48
C PHE A 142 -16.80 -5.86 5.75
N TRP A 143 -17.41 -5.88 6.95
CA TRP A 143 -18.41 -6.87 7.34
C TRP A 143 -19.81 -6.62 6.76
N ARG A 144 -20.07 -5.42 6.21
CA ARG A 144 -21.23 -5.19 5.34
C ARG A 144 -20.92 -5.72 3.94
N LYS A 145 -20.97 -7.06 3.78
CA LYS A 145 -21.24 -7.70 2.49
C LYS A 145 -22.43 -6.99 1.85
N GLY A 146 -22.29 -6.64 0.58
CA GLY A 146 -23.16 -5.72 -0.15
C GLY A 146 -24.64 -5.91 0.16
N ARG A 147 -25.34 -4.81 0.45
CA ARG A 147 -26.78 -4.79 0.29
C ARG A 147 -27.03 -5.09 -1.18
N TYR A 148 -27.48 -6.31 -1.47
CA TYR A 148 -28.20 -6.60 -2.71
C TYR A 148 -29.34 -5.56 -2.75
N ILE A 149 -29.23 -4.59 -3.65
CA ILE A 149 -30.34 -3.70 -3.97
C ILE A 149 -31.23 -4.53 -4.90
N PRO A 150 -32.38 -5.06 -4.44
CA PRO A 150 -33.28 -5.75 -5.34
C PRO A 150 -33.73 -4.74 -6.38
N ASN A 151 -33.73 -5.13 -7.65
CA ASN A 151 -34.19 -4.31 -8.78
C ASN A 151 -35.73 -4.13 -8.78
N ASP A 152 -36.34 -3.79 -7.64
CA ASP A 152 -37.79 -3.62 -7.51
C ASP A 152 -38.30 -2.40 -8.30
N GLY A 153 -37.44 -1.41 -8.58
CA GLY A 153 -37.76 -0.24 -9.39
C GLY A 153 -38.03 -0.56 -10.87
N LEU A 154 -37.26 -1.48 -11.45
CA LEU A 154 -37.40 -1.87 -12.87
C LEU A 154 -38.64 -2.75 -13.09
N ARG A 155 -39.02 -3.59 -12.11
CA ARG A 155 -40.26 -4.39 -12.17
C ARG A 155 -41.50 -3.51 -12.07
N ARG A 156 -41.50 -2.50 -11.19
CA ARG A 156 -42.63 -1.58 -11.01
C ARG A 156 -42.85 -0.67 -12.21
N GLN A 157 -41.79 -0.20 -12.86
CA GLN A 157 -41.90 0.56 -14.12
C GLN A 157 -42.42 -0.29 -15.28
N ARG A 158 -42.03 -1.56 -15.38
CA ARG A 158 -42.52 -2.44 -16.45
C ARG A 158 -44.01 -2.77 -16.27
N ILE A 159 -44.50 -2.95 -15.03
CA ILE A 159 -45.95 -3.13 -14.76
C ILE A 159 -46.74 -1.85 -15.06
N HIS A 160 -46.29 -0.68 -14.61
CA HIS A 160 -46.98 0.58 -14.92
C HIS A 160 -47.01 0.89 -16.42
N ARG A 161 -45.92 0.60 -17.15
CA ARG A 161 -45.85 0.79 -18.59
C ARG A 161 -46.68 -0.25 -19.37
N GLY A 162 -46.82 -1.48 -18.85
CA GLY A 162 -47.70 -2.51 -19.40
C GLY A 162 -49.18 -2.21 -19.17
N ASN A 163 -49.55 -1.67 -18.01
CA ASN A 163 -50.93 -1.29 -17.71
C ASN A 163 -51.41 -0.04 -18.46
N MET A 164 -50.49 0.79 -18.97
CA MET A 164 -50.83 1.99 -19.74
C MET A 164 -50.97 1.71 -21.25
N SER A 165 -50.64 0.49 -21.69
CA SER A 165 -50.83 0.00 -23.07
C SER A 165 -52.06 -0.89 -23.25
N SER A 166 -52.79 -1.22 -22.19
CA SER A 166 -54.02 -1.99 -22.27
C SER A 166 -55.21 -1.04 -22.40
N PRO A 167 -56.02 -1.11 -23.47
CA PRO A 167 -57.34 -0.46 -23.45
C PRO A 167 -58.20 -1.11 -22.35
N PRO A 168 -59.12 -0.36 -21.72
CA PRO A 168 -60.06 -0.95 -20.78
C PRO A 168 -60.85 -2.02 -21.53
N ALA A 169 -60.85 -3.25 -21.00
CA ALA A 169 -61.78 -4.28 -21.44
C ALA A 169 -63.19 -3.81 -21.05
N GLY A 170 -63.86 -3.19 -22.02
CA GLY A 170 -65.28 -2.89 -21.97
C GLY A 170 -66.04 -4.18 -21.79
N SER A 171 -67.00 -4.13 -20.88
CA SER A 171 -67.99 -5.15 -20.56
C SER A 171 -68.65 -5.71 -21.81
N THR A 172 -68.74 -7.03 -21.86
CA THR A 172 -69.32 -7.88 -22.92
C THR A 172 -70.82 -7.66 -23.18
N GLU A 173 -71.44 -6.62 -22.61
CA GLU A 173 -72.87 -6.32 -22.75
C GLU A 173 -73.23 -5.51 -24.02
N ASP A 174 -72.29 -4.79 -24.64
CA ASP A 174 -72.58 -3.98 -25.84
C ASP A 174 -72.61 -4.80 -27.15
N GLN A 175 -72.06 -6.02 -27.17
CA GLN A 175 -72.03 -6.87 -28.36
C GLN A 175 -73.36 -7.61 -28.64
N ILE A 176 -74.28 -7.68 -27.67
CA ILE A 176 -75.57 -8.39 -27.86
C ILE A 176 -76.61 -7.49 -28.55
N ILE A 177 -76.46 -6.16 -28.49
CA ILE A 177 -77.46 -5.22 -29.04
C ILE A 177 -77.34 -5.07 -30.57
N GLU A 178 -76.15 -5.27 -31.17
CA GLU A 178 -75.99 -5.20 -32.63
C GLU A 178 -76.51 -6.45 -33.36
N GLU A 179 -76.36 -7.65 -32.78
CA GLU A 179 -76.80 -8.90 -33.44
C GLU A 179 -78.34 -9.02 -33.51
N GLY A 180 -79.08 -8.38 -32.60
CA GLY A 180 -80.55 -8.40 -32.57
C GLY A 180 -81.26 -7.35 -33.44
N ARG A 181 -80.51 -6.56 -34.22
CA ARG A 181 -81.08 -5.53 -35.12
C ARG A 181 -81.12 -5.99 -36.59
N PHE A 182 -80.63 -7.19 -36.89
CA PHE A 182 -80.58 -7.77 -38.23
C PHE A 182 -81.42 -9.04 -38.42
N GLU A 183 -82.33 -9.36 -37.50
CA GLU A 183 -83.41 -10.34 -37.69
C GLU A 183 -84.77 -9.79 -37.25
#